data_AF-A0A5N8ZG76-F1
#
_entry.id   AF-A0A5N8ZG76-F1
#
_cell.length_a   1.000
_cell.length_b   1.000
_cell.length_c   1.000
_cell.angle_alpha   90.00
_cell.angle_beta   90.00
_cell.angle_gamma   90.00
#
_symmetry.space_group_name_H-M   'P 1'
#
loop_
_entity.id
_entity.type
_entity.pdbx_description
1 polymer ?
#
loop_
_entity_poly.entity_id
_entity_poly.type
_entity_poly.pdbx_seq_one_letter_code
_entity_poly.pdbx_strand_id
1 'polypeptide(L)'
;MGRYLPNHLPGNPTFVVRNIPGAGGERIFRETLADAPPDGLAVAVAHPRFFKRELVGTDVKHLDINTVKVLGTASAVAVTNAMYAFKDYASSWEDVVAKGTPAKVGATAPGDTGGVGASFVELVGGPIKNVYGYGGTSEIAAAFDRREIDLSSRGDPDTAKSLFPGWVEEKKIVPVFRWGTDPKNDAEFTNYVENELGAAIPPHLFDVIQLSDAQKALFSVTETINDKMTRLFIMHPDTPDDLYKIWVDAFKATAADPEFLAAAKLLGREVGYAGPEEIVKILAEGSEALKDPVLREGFINLAGVK
;
A
#
# COMPACT_ATOMS: atom_id res chain seq x y z
N MET A 1 -12.25 -10.79 -7.92
CA MET A 1 -11.83 -12.05 -7.30
C MET A 1 -12.99 -12.98 -7.00
N GLY A 2 -13.79 -12.77 -5.93
CA GLY A 2 -14.79 -13.76 -5.48
C GLY A 2 -15.89 -14.19 -6.48
N ARG A 3 -16.14 -13.43 -7.55
CA ARG A 3 -17.06 -13.83 -8.64
C ARG A 3 -16.43 -14.72 -9.72
N TYR A 4 -15.12 -14.66 -9.87
CA TYR A 4 -14.38 -15.30 -10.98
C TYR A 4 -13.58 -16.51 -10.49
N LEU A 5 -13.07 -16.46 -9.26
CA LEU A 5 -12.29 -17.54 -8.63
C LEU A 5 -12.98 -18.92 -8.70
N PRO A 6 -14.32 -19.04 -8.53
CA PRO A 6 -15.00 -20.33 -8.65
C PRO A 6 -14.81 -21.04 -9.99
N ASN A 7 -14.70 -20.28 -11.08
CA ASN A 7 -14.56 -20.84 -12.43
C ASN A 7 -13.23 -21.57 -12.64
N HIS A 8 -12.26 -21.31 -11.75
CA HIS A 8 -10.92 -21.90 -11.78
C HIS A 8 -10.74 -22.98 -10.72
N LEU A 9 -11.75 -23.24 -9.89
CA LEU A 9 -11.75 -24.30 -8.89
C LEU A 9 -12.44 -25.57 -9.44
N PRO A 10 -11.94 -26.78 -9.12
CA PRO A 10 -12.59 -28.02 -9.50
C PRO A 10 -14.06 -28.07 -9.05
N GLY A 11 -14.96 -28.38 -9.98
CA GLY A 11 -16.39 -28.51 -9.70
C GLY A 11 -17.16 -27.19 -9.60
N ASN A 12 -16.54 -26.04 -9.89
CA ASN A 12 -17.18 -24.72 -9.90
C ASN A 12 -18.01 -24.44 -8.61
N PRO A 13 -17.39 -24.51 -7.42
CA PRO A 13 -18.11 -24.43 -6.15
C PRO A 13 -18.79 -23.07 -5.97
N THR A 14 -19.86 -23.05 -5.17
CA THR A 14 -20.45 -21.78 -4.75
C THR A 14 -19.51 -21.05 -3.80
N PHE A 15 -19.16 -19.81 -4.13
CA PHE A 15 -18.28 -18.98 -3.30
C PHE A 15 -19.06 -17.83 -2.68
N VAL A 16 -19.07 -17.78 -1.35
CA VAL A 16 -19.84 -16.80 -0.58
C VAL A 16 -18.89 -15.84 0.13
N VAL A 17 -19.03 -14.55 -0.15
CA VAL A 17 -18.29 -13.50 0.55
C VAL A 17 -19.04 -13.13 1.82
N ARG A 18 -18.39 -13.29 2.99
CA ARG A 18 -18.94 -12.91 4.29
C ARG A 18 -18.09 -11.81 4.93
N ASN A 19 -18.72 -10.69 5.27
CA ASN A 19 -18.07 -9.62 6.04
C ASN A 19 -18.14 -9.93 7.54
N ILE A 20 -17.00 -9.94 8.22
CA ILE A 20 -16.90 -10.23 9.66
C ILE A 20 -16.40 -8.98 10.41
N PRO A 21 -17.30 -8.09 10.87
CA PRO A 21 -16.91 -6.87 11.56
C PRO A 21 -16.50 -7.10 13.03
N GLY A 22 -15.56 -6.28 13.51
CA GLY A 22 -15.14 -6.21 14.92
C GLY A 22 -13.64 -6.38 15.13
N ALA A 23 -13.15 -5.94 16.30
CA ALA A 23 -11.73 -6.01 16.72
C ALA A 23 -10.74 -5.50 15.65
N GLY A 24 -11.06 -4.39 14.97
CA GLY A 24 -10.20 -3.87 13.91
C GLY A 24 -9.96 -4.87 12.76
N GLY A 25 -10.86 -5.83 12.53
CA GLY A 25 -10.73 -6.84 11.49
C GLY A 25 -10.07 -8.15 11.93
N GLU A 26 -9.49 -8.24 13.13
CA GLU A 26 -8.80 -9.47 13.59
C GLU A 26 -9.72 -10.67 13.75
N ARG A 27 -11.03 -10.45 13.88
CA ARG A 27 -12.01 -11.54 13.99
C ARG A 27 -11.97 -12.51 12.80
N ILE A 28 -11.49 -12.06 11.63
CA ILE A 28 -11.33 -12.95 10.48
C ILE A 28 -10.36 -14.09 10.79
N PHE A 29 -9.27 -13.85 11.53
CA PHE A 29 -8.24 -14.86 11.79
C PHE A 29 -8.75 -15.96 12.71
N ARG A 30 -9.51 -15.61 13.75
CA ARG A 30 -10.16 -16.63 14.57
C ARG A 30 -11.12 -17.46 13.72
N GLU A 31 -11.97 -16.83 12.92
CA GLU A 31 -12.94 -17.56 12.11
C GLU A 31 -12.27 -18.49 11.08
N THR A 32 -11.22 -18.04 10.39
CA THR A 32 -10.63 -18.79 9.27
C THR A 32 -9.40 -19.61 9.61
N LEU A 33 -8.62 -19.22 10.62
CA LEU A 33 -7.35 -19.85 11.00
C LEU A 33 -7.43 -20.60 12.33
N ALA A 34 -8.57 -20.59 13.03
CA ALA A 34 -8.75 -21.31 14.28
C ALA A 34 -10.08 -22.10 14.36
N ASP A 35 -11.21 -21.46 14.08
CA ASP A 35 -12.54 -22.06 14.23
C ASP A 35 -12.94 -22.88 12.99
N ALA A 36 -12.51 -22.47 11.79
CA ALA A 36 -12.78 -23.19 10.55
C ALA A 36 -11.96 -24.49 10.46
N PRO A 37 -12.55 -25.59 9.97
CA PRO A 37 -11.77 -26.79 9.63
C PRO A 37 -10.71 -26.47 8.56
N PRO A 38 -9.56 -27.14 8.58
CA PRO A 38 -8.52 -27.02 7.55
C PRO A 38 -8.90 -27.78 6.27
N ASP A 39 -10.16 -27.76 5.84
CA ASP A 39 -10.68 -28.51 4.68
C ASP A 39 -10.62 -27.72 3.36
N GLY A 40 -9.99 -26.55 3.38
CA GLY A 40 -9.84 -25.67 2.22
C GLY A 40 -11.11 -24.91 1.83
N LEU A 41 -12.17 -24.90 2.66
CA LEU A 41 -13.41 -24.17 2.38
C LEU A 41 -13.44 -22.75 2.97
N ALA A 42 -12.44 -22.38 3.77
CA ALA A 42 -12.29 -21.06 4.36
C ALA A 42 -11.03 -20.34 3.86
N VAL A 43 -11.22 -19.10 3.37
CA VAL A 43 -10.13 -18.20 2.95
C VAL A 43 -10.38 -16.82 3.56
N ALA A 44 -9.35 -16.22 4.14
CA ALA A 44 -9.40 -14.85 4.65
C ALA A 44 -8.72 -13.88 3.69
N VAL A 45 -9.18 -12.63 3.71
CA VAL A 45 -8.52 -11.50 3.04
C VAL A 45 -7.99 -10.57 4.12
N ALA A 46 -6.68 -10.58 4.31
CA ALA A 46 -5.98 -9.85 5.36
C ALA A 46 -5.43 -8.51 4.86
N HIS A 47 -5.50 -7.50 5.72
CA HIS A 47 -4.90 -6.18 5.47
C HIS A 47 -3.39 -6.22 5.81
N PRO A 48 -2.52 -5.50 5.05
CA PRO A 48 -1.06 -5.51 5.27
C PRO A 48 -0.64 -5.14 6.70
N ARG A 49 -1.44 -4.31 7.39
CA ARG A 49 -1.20 -3.93 8.80
C ARG A 49 -0.98 -5.10 9.76
N PHE A 50 -1.61 -6.26 9.52
CA PHE A 50 -1.45 -7.42 10.40
C PHE A 50 -0.07 -8.06 10.22
N PHE A 51 0.40 -8.14 8.98
CA PHE A 51 1.76 -8.62 8.66
C PHE A 51 2.83 -7.68 9.19
N LYS A 52 2.61 -6.35 9.10
CA LYS A 52 3.51 -5.37 9.72
C LYS A 52 3.64 -5.58 11.23
N ARG A 53 2.53 -5.86 11.92
CA ARG A 53 2.52 -6.13 13.37
C ARG A 53 3.30 -7.39 13.72
N GLU A 54 3.02 -8.49 13.02
CA GLU A 54 3.74 -9.75 13.20
C GLU A 54 5.25 -9.61 12.96
N LEU A 55 5.65 -8.89 11.91
CA LEU A 55 7.06 -8.60 11.60
C LEU A 55 7.78 -7.85 12.73
N VAL A 56 7.07 -6.96 13.44
CA VAL A 56 7.59 -6.27 14.63
C VAL A 56 7.29 -7.01 15.93
N GLY A 57 6.97 -8.30 15.87
CA GLY A 57 6.72 -9.14 17.04
C GLY A 57 5.54 -8.72 17.90
N THR A 58 4.61 -7.93 17.35
CA THR A 58 3.33 -7.64 17.98
C THR A 58 2.34 -8.74 17.57
N ASP A 59 2.10 -9.66 18.51
CA ASP A 59 1.22 -10.81 18.30
C ASP A 59 -0.14 -10.38 17.71
N VAL A 60 -0.48 -10.99 16.58
CA VAL A 60 -1.81 -10.97 15.98
C VAL A 60 -2.40 -12.35 16.19
N LYS A 61 -3.21 -12.49 17.24
CA LYS A 61 -3.77 -13.78 17.66
C LYS A 61 -4.34 -14.59 16.47
N HIS A 62 -3.93 -15.86 16.37
CA HIS A 62 -4.27 -16.83 15.33
C HIS A 62 -3.61 -16.63 13.97
N LEU A 63 -2.89 -15.53 13.76
CA LEU A 63 -2.06 -15.33 12.58
C LEU A 63 -0.60 -15.57 12.99
N ASP A 64 0.11 -16.42 12.25
CA ASP A 64 1.56 -16.52 12.31
C ASP A 64 2.08 -16.47 10.88
N ILE A 65 2.85 -15.43 10.59
CA ILE A 65 3.37 -15.16 9.23
C ILE A 65 4.32 -16.24 8.72
N ASN A 66 4.85 -17.10 9.61
CA ASN A 66 5.78 -18.16 9.27
C ASN A 66 5.08 -19.47 8.88
N THR A 67 3.83 -19.67 9.32
CA THR A 67 3.10 -20.94 9.15
C THR A 67 1.82 -20.79 8.35
N VAL A 68 1.23 -19.59 8.29
CA VAL A 68 0.02 -19.33 7.52
C VAL A 68 0.21 -19.64 6.04
N LYS A 69 -0.78 -20.29 5.43
CA LYS A 69 -0.76 -20.59 4.00
C LYS A 69 -1.21 -19.36 3.20
N VAL A 70 -0.32 -18.84 2.35
CA VAL A 70 -0.57 -17.62 1.56
C VAL A 70 -0.95 -18.00 0.13
N LEU A 71 -2.10 -17.55 -0.36
CA LEU A 71 -2.46 -17.71 -1.78
C LEU A 71 -1.84 -16.61 -2.66
N GLY A 72 -1.66 -15.42 -2.08
CA GLY A 72 -1.11 -14.26 -2.75
C GLY A 72 -2.07 -13.07 -2.73
N THR A 73 -1.83 -12.12 -3.63
CA THR A 73 -2.71 -10.97 -3.86
C THR A 73 -2.90 -10.72 -5.36
N ALA A 74 -4.02 -10.10 -5.70
CA ALA A 74 -4.32 -9.60 -7.05
C ALA A 74 -4.29 -8.06 -7.11
N SER A 75 -3.75 -7.41 -6.08
CA SER A 75 -3.54 -5.97 -6.01
C SER A 75 -2.09 -5.58 -5.76
N ALA A 76 -1.13 -6.42 -6.15
CA ALA A 76 0.31 -6.14 -6.13
C ALA A 76 0.74 -5.22 -7.29
N VAL A 77 0.05 -4.08 -7.42
CA VAL A 77 0.31 -3.10 -8.47
C VAL A 77 1.52 -2.26 -8.06
N ALA A 78 2.46 -2.07 -8.99
CA ALA A 78 3.58 -1.18 -8.78
C ALA A 78 3.17 0.21 -9.27
N VAL A 79 2.92 1.13 -8.34
CA VAL A 79 2.52 2.52 -8.66
C VAL A 79 3.63 3.48 -8.29
N THR A 80 3.76 4.58 -9.04
CA THR A 80 4.58 5.71 -8.64
C THR A 80 3.72 6.64 -7.79
N ASN A 81 4.16 6.87 -6.55
CA ASN A 81 3.51 7.81 -5.64
C ASN A 81 4.29 9.12 -5.59
N ALA A 82 3.62 10.25 -5.33
CA ALA A 82 4.28 11.53 -5.17
C ALA A 82 3.65 12.39 -4.09
N MET A 83 4.46 13.32 -3.54
CA MET A 83 3.95 14.46 -2.77
C MET A 83 3.74 15.64 -3.71
N TYR A 84 2.59 16.29 -3.59
CA TYR A 84 2.23 17.45 -4.41
C TYR A 84 2.21 18.71 -3.56
N ALA A 85 2.71 19.79 -4.14
CA ALA A 85 2.54 21.16 -3.68
C ALA A 85 1.61 21.89 -4.65
N PHE A 86 0.97 22.95 -4.18
CA PHE A 86 0.49 23.97 -5.10
C PHE A 86 1.68 24.83 -5.60
N LYS A 87 1.65 25.22 -6.87
CA LYS A 87 2.75 25.95 -7.53
C LYS A 87 3.04 27.32 -6.92
N ASP A 88 2.06 27.95 -6.29
CA ASP A 88 2.24 29.21 -5.54
C ASP A 88 2.94 29.01 -4.18
N TYR A 89 3.00 27.76 -3.69
CA TYR A 89 3.76 27.38 -2.50
C TYR A 89 5.17 26.94 -2.89
N ALA A 90 5.32 25.94 -3.76
CA ALA A 90 6.60 25.40 -4.20
C ALA A 90 6.47 24.77 -5.60
N SER A 91 7.54 24.83 -6.40
CA SER A 91 7.61 24.19 -7.73
C SER A 91 8.53 22.98 -7.77
N SER A 92 9.36 22.77 -6.75
CA SER A 92 10.22 21.60 -6.61
C SER A 92 10.46 21.25 -5.13
N TRP A 93 11.15 20.14 -4.86
CA TRP A 93 11.57 19.82 -3.50
C TRP A 93 12.55 20.86 -2.93
N GLU A 94 13.45 21.39 -3.75
CA GLU A 94 14.40 22.42 -3.34
C GLU A 94 13.69 23.68 -2.85
N ASP A 95 12.60 24.08 -3.50
CA ASP A 95 11.75 25.18 -3.02
C ASP A 95 11.13 24.89 -1.65
N VAL A 96 10.73 23.65 -1.39
CA VAL A 96 10.21 23.23 -0.08
C VAL A 96 11.31 23.36 0.98
N VAL A 97 12.51 22.86 0.69
CA VAL A 97 13.67 22.95 1.60
C VAL A 97 14.06 24.41 1.86
N ALA A 98 14.07 25.25 0.81
CA ALA A 98 14.48 26.65 0.87
C ALA A 98 13.61 27.52 1.79
N LYS A 99 12.39 27.08 2.12
CA LYS A 99 11.52 27.78 3.09
C LYS A 99 12.09 27.77 4.52
N GLY A 100 12.95 26.82 4.85
CA GLY A 100 13.58 26.73 6.18
C GLY A 100 12.63 26.35 7.32
N THR A 101 11.38 26.01 7.01
CA THR A 101 10.37 25.53 7.98
C THR A 101 9.77 24.21 7.49
N PRO A 102 9.51 23.22 8.37
CA PRO A 102 8.91 21.96 7.94
C PRO A 102 7.55 22.16 7.26
N ALA A 103 7.37 21.55 6.09
CA ALA A 103 6.10 21.54 5.38
C ALA A 103 5.10 20.60 6.07
N LYS A 104 3.90 21.09 6.35
CA LYS A 104 2.82 20.31 6.97
C LYS A 104 2.20 19.35 5.95
N VAL A 105 2.03 18.10 6.34
CA VAL A 105 1.36 17.05 5.54
C VAL A 105 0.24 16.45 6.36
N GLY A 106 -0.96 16.36 5.78
CA GLY A 106 -2.11 15.76 6.46
C GLY A 106 -2.10 14.24 6.38
N ALA A 107 -2.34 13.58 7.50
CA ALA A 107 -2.46 12.12 7.60
C ALA A 107 -3.63 11.72 8.52
N THR A 108 -4.17 10.52 8.30
CA THR A 108 -5.27 10.01 9.15
C THR A 108 -4.74 9.64 10.53
N ALA A 109 -3.71 8.79 10.56
CA ALA A 109 -3.01 8.31 11.73
C ALA A 109 -1.59 7.86 11.34
N PRO A 110 -0.67 7.65 12.30
CA PRO A 110 0.57 6.94 12.05
C PRO A 110 0.28 5.58 11.37
N GLY A 111 1.08 5.21 10.36
CA GLY A 111 0.85 3.97 9.60
C GLY A 111 -0.06 4.09 8.38
N ASP A 112 -0.55 5.30 8.07
CA ASP A 112 -1.32 5.56 6.84
C ASP A 112 -0.51 5.19 5.59
N THR A 113 -1.09 4.34 4.73
CA THR A 113 -0.39 3.81 3.55
C THR A 113 -0.09 4.90 2.52
N GLY A 114 -0.99 5.88 2.36
CA GLY A 114 -0.82 6.99 1.43
C GLY A 114 0.18 8.05 1.90
N GLY A 115 0.62 7.98 3.15
CA GLY A 115 1.56 8.91 3.78
C GLY A 115 2.95 8.33 4.02
N VAL A 116 3.27 7.13 3.52
CA VAL A 116 4.55 6.45 3.85
C VAL A 116 5.78 7.28 3.46
N GLY A 117 5.76 7.94 2.29
CA GLY A 117 6.82 8.85 1.85
C GLY A 117 7.02 9.99 2.84
N ALA A 118 5.98 10.78 3.10
CA ALA A 118 6.03 11.90 4.05
C ALA A 118 6.41 11.48 5.48
N SER A 119 5.89 10.33 5.95
CA SER A 119 6.21 9.77 7.26
C SER A 119 7.68 9.39 7.36
N PHE A 120 8.23 8.79 6.30
CA PHE A 120 9.65 8.45 6.25
C PHE A 120 10.54 9.68 6.20
N VAL A 121 10.19 10.69 5.39
CA VAL A 121 10.92 11.95 5.34
C VAL A 121 10.97 12.61 6.72
N GLU A 122 9.85 12.68 7.45
CA GLU A 122 9.85 13.20 8.83
C GLU A 122 10.71 12.34 9.76
N LEU A 123 10.60 11.01 9.67
CA LEU A 123 11.35 10.07 10.52
C LEU A 123 12.87 10.23 10.38
N VAL A 124 13.36 10.47 9.17
CA VAL A 124 14.80 10.64 8.90
C VAL A 124 15.27 12.09 9.07
N GLY A 125 14.42 12.97 9.60
CA GLY A 125 14.76 14.36 9.93
C GLY A 125 14.65 15.36 8.76
N GLY A 126 13.98 14.98 7.67
CA GLY A 126 13.67 15.90 6.58
C GLY A 126 12.64 16.96 6.96
N PRO A 127 12.47 18.02 6.14
CA PRO A 127 11.64 19.18 6.46
C PRO A 127 10.15 18.92 6.20
N ILE A 128 9.63 17.82 6.74
CA ILE A 128 8.20 17.48 6.71
C ILE A 128 7.70 17.29 8.14
N LYS A 129 6.47 17.73 8.39
CA LYS A 129 5.75 17.48 9.62
C LYS A 129 4.38 16.88 9.32
N ASN A 130 4.14 15.63 9.73
CA ASN A 130 2.82 15.03 9.64
C ASN A 130 1.87 15.63 10.70
N VAL A 131 0.68 16.00 10.25
CA VAL A 131 -0.45 16.47 11.06
C VAL A 131 -1.53 15.40 10.99
N TYR A 132 -1.77 14.76 12.14
CA TYR A 132 -2.71 13.63 12.26
C TYR A 132 -4.11 14.09 12.67
N GLY A 133 -5.11 13.24 12.45
CA GLY A 133 -6.48 13.43 12.92
C GLY A 133 -7.52 13.70 11.83
N TYR A 134 -7.10 13.70 10.56
CA TYR A 134 -8.05 13.80 9.44
C TYR A 134 -8.84 12.48 9.27
N GLY A 135 -10.14 12.58 9.03
CA GLY A 135 -11.07 11.46 8.92
C GLY A 135 -10.96 10.63 7.64
N GLY A 136 -10.10 11.02 6.69
CA GLY A 136 -9.82 10.24 5.49
C GLY A 136 -9.31 11.08 4.32
N THR A 137 -9.16 10.42 3.17
CA THR A 137 -8.63 11.01 1.92
C THR A 137 -9.32 12.31 1.52
N SER A 138 -10.66 12.34 1.50
CA SER A 138 -11.42 13.53 1.07
C SER A 138 -11.20 14.72 2.01
N GLU A 139 -11.07 14.48 3.31
CA GLU A 139 -10.81 15.55 4.28
C GLU A 139 -9.39 16.10 4.13
N ILE A 140 -8.40 15.23 3.93
CA ILE A 140 -7.00 15.62 3.66
C ILE A 140 -6.92 16.45 2.36
N ALA A 141 -7.60 16.00 1.30
CA ALA A 141 -7.61 16.71 0.02
C ALA A 141 -8.27 18.10 0.16
N ALA A 142 -9.37 18.20 0.91
CA ALA A 142 -10.02 19.49 1.17
C ALA A 142 -9.16 20.41 2.06
N ALA A 143 -8.42 19.88 3.04
CA ALA A 143 -7.48 20.65 3.85
C ALA A 143 -6.31 21.18 2.99
N PHE A 144 -5.84 20.37 2.03
CA PHE A 144 -4.85 20.79 1.05
C PHE A 144 -5.38 21.92 0.16
N ASP A 145 -6.61 21.80 -0.37
CA ASP A 145 -7.26 22.86 -1.17
C ASP A 145 -7.33 24.20 -0.42
N ARG A 146 -7.71 24.14 0.86
CA ARG A 146 -7.80 25.30 1.77
C ARG A 146 -6.46 25.82 2.27
N ARG A 147 -5.34 25.19 1.89
CA ARG A 147 -3.97 25.53 2.31
C ARG A 147 -3.74 25.41 3.82
N GLU A 148 -4.48 24.51 4.47
CA GLU A 148 -4.25 24.17 5.89
C GLU A 148 -2.99 23.31 6.06
N ILE A 149 -2.70 22.49 5.05
CA ILE A 149 -1.47 21.71 4.88
C ILE A 149 -0.75 22.14 3.60
N ASP A 150 0.57 21.95 3.60
CA ASP A 150 1.47 22.51 2.59
C ASP A 150 1.72 21.53 1.44
N LEU A 151 1.81 20.23 1.75
CA LEU A 151 1.94 19.15 0.77
C LEU A 151 0.92 18.05 1.00
N SER A 152 0.59 17.29 -0.04
CA SER A 152 -0.32 16.15 0.05
C SER A 152 -0.03 15.08 -1.01
N SER A 153 -0.18 13.79 -0.67
CA SER A 153 -0.25 12.72 -1.69
C SER A 153 -1.51 12.79 -2.51
N ARG A 154 -2.54 13.51 -2.03
CA ARG A 154 -3.88 13.55 -2.64
C ARG A 154 -3.96 14.37 -3.91
N GLY A 155 -2.83 14.92 -4.37
CA GLY A 155 -2.67 15.40 -5.74
C GLY A 155 -2.49 14.27 -6.76
N ASP A 156 -2.60 13.00 -6.36
CA ASP A 156 -2.64 11.85 -7.26
C ASP A 156 -3.78 11.94 -8.29
N PRO A 157 -3.67 11.27 -9.46
CA PRO A 157 -4.65 11.39 -10.54
C PRO A 157 -6.06 10.95 -10.12
N ASP A 158 -6.19 9.92 -9.27
CA ASP A 158 -7.49 9.44 -8.81
C ASP A 158 -8.23 10.51 -8.01
N THR A 159 -7.55 11.11 -7.03
CA THR A 159 -8.14 12.10 -6.13
C THR A 159 -8.30 13.46 -6.82
N ALA A 160 -7.27 13.93 -7.53
CA ALA A 160 -7.29 15.23 -8.18
C ALA A 160 -8.38 15.30 -9.26
N LYS A 161 -8.50 14.30 -10.14
CA LYS A 161 -9.49 14.32 -11.22
C LYS A 161 -10.92 14.13 -10.72
N SER A 162 -11.12 13.38 -9.63
CA SER A 162 -12.47 13.06 -9.14
C SER A 162 -13.03 14.11 -8.17
N LEU A 163 -12.20 14.66 -7.27
CA LEU A 163 -12.66 15.56 -6.21
C LEU A 163 -12.32 17.03 -6.47
N PHE A 164 -11.18 17.30 -7.13
CA PHE A 164 -10.68 18.66 -7.34
C PHE A 164 -10.15 18.85 -8.78
N PRO A 165 -10.98 18.64 -9.82
CA PRO A 165 -10.53 18.65 -11.23
C PRO A 165 -9.81 19.94 -11.63
N GLY A 166 -10.20 21.07 -11.02
CA GLY A 166 -9.55 22.38 -11.22
C GLY A 166 -8.05 22.39 -10.87
N TRP A 167 -7.56 21.50 -10.00
CA TRP A 167 -6.12 21.37 -9.76
C TRP A 167 -5.35 20.94 -11.02
N VAL A 168 -5.96 20.09 -11.83
CA VAL A 168 -5.40 19.53 -13.07
C VAL A 168 -5.69 20.46 -14.25
N GLU A 169 -6.95 20.86 -14.44
CA GLU A 169 -7.39 21.70 -15.55
C GLU A 169 -6.65 23.05 -15.59
N GLU A 170 -6.43 23.65 -14.41
CA GLU A 170 -5.71 24.92 -14.27
C GLU A 170 -4.22 24.70 -13.93
N LYS A 171 -3.74 23.45 -13.90
CA LYS A 171 -2.34 23.07 -13.62
C LYS A 171 -1.79 23.72 -12.34
N LYS A 172 -2.60 23.75 -11.28
CA LYS A 172 -2.31 24.43 -10.00
C LYS A 172 -1.31 23.70 -9.11
N ILE A 173 -1.22 22.38 -9.26
CA ILE A 173 -0.35 21.53 -8.43
C ILE A 173 0.84 20.99 -9.22
N VAL A 174 1.88 20.58 -8.50
CA VAL A 174 3.12 20.03 -9.02
C VAL A 174 3.67 19.00 -8.04
N PRO A 175 4.12 17.82 -8.50
CA PRO A 175 4.79 16.89 -7.62
C PRO A 175 6.20 17.39 -7.26
N VAL A 176 6.59 17.27 -5.99
CA VAL A 176 7.88 17.77 -5.49
C VAL A 176 8.92 16.67 -5.26
N PHE A 177 8.49 15.49 -4.84
CA PHE A 177 9.29 14.27 -4.81
C PHE A 177 8.38 13.05 -5.01
N ARG A 178 8.96 11.92 -5.43
CA ARG A 178 8.24 10.64 -5.60
C ARG A 178 8.86 9.49 -4.82
N TRP A 179 8.09 8.42 -4.68
CA TRP A 179 8.54 7.09 -4.29
C TRP A 179 7.76 6.03 -5.07
N GLY A 180 8.00 4.75 -4.80
CA GLY A 180 7.38 3.65 -5.53
C GLY A 180 8.17 3.27 -6.77
N THR A 181 7.45 2.71 -7.75
CA THR A 181 8.06 2.21 -8.98
C THR A 181 8.74 3.32 -9.79
N ASP A 182 9.68 2.92 -10.65
CA ASP A 182 10.29 3.81 -11.64
C ASP A 182 9.20 4.32 -12.59
N PRO A 183 9.07 5.65 -12.79
CA PRO A 183 8.07 6.25 -13.68
C PRO A 183 8.03 5.65 -15.09
N LYS A 184 9.16 5.12 -15.60
CA LYS A 184 9.18 4.44 -16.91
C LYS A 184 8.25 3.21 -16.99
N ASN A 185 7.90 2.65 -15.83
CA ASN A 185 7.00 1.51 -15.69
C ASN A 185 5.57 1.94 -15.30
N ASP A 186 5.33 3.24 -15.12
CA ASP A 186 4.04 3.83 -14.76
C ASP A 186 3.69 4.93 -15.77
N ALA A 187 3.15 4.49 -16.91
CA ALA A 187 2.78 5.38 -18.01
C ALA A 187 1.63 6.32 -17.63
N GLU A 188 0.75 5.91 -16.70
CA GLU A 188 -0.34 6.75 -16.22
C GLU A 188 0.20 7.92 -15.39
N PHE A 189 1.08 7.64 -14.43
CA PHE A 189 1.77 8.68 -13.66
C PHE A 189 2.55 9.62 -14.58
N THR A 190 3.33 9.07 -15.51
CA THR A 190 4.14 9.88 -16.44
C THR A 190 3.27 10.80 -17.29
N ASN A 191 2.20 10.27 -17.89
CA ASN A 191 1.25 11.07 -18.66
C ASN A 191 0.57 12.15 -17.81
N TYR A 192 0.15 11.79 -16.59
CA TYR A 192 -0.49 12.72 -15.67
C TYR A 192 0.42 13.91 -15.32
N VAL A 193 1.68 13.64 -14.97
CA VAL A 193 2.62 14.69 -14.58
C VAL A 193 3.05 15.55 -15.77
N GLU A 194 3.47 14.93 -16.87
CA GLU A 194 4.06 15.67 -18.00
C GLU A 194 2.99 16.38 -18.85
N ASN A 195 1.88 15.70 -19.17
CA ASN A 195 0.90 16.22 -20.11
C ASN A 195 -0.23 16.98 -19.40
N GLU A 196 -0.79 16.40 -18.34
CA GLU A 196 -1.96 16.96 -17.66
C GLU A 196 -1.57 18.08 -16.71
N LEU A 197 -0.57 17.87 -15.83
CA LEU A 197 -0.07 18.92 -14.93
C LEU A 197 0.93 19.88 -15.59
N GLY A 198 1.55 19.47 -16.70
CA GLY A 198 2.60 20.25 -17.37
C GLY A 198 3.83 20.46 -16.48
N ALA A 199 4.21 19.43 -15.72
CA ALA A 199 5.32 19.42 -14.78
C ALA A 199 6.41 18.43 -15.20
N ALA A 200 7.62 18.60 -14.66
CA ALA A 200 8.67 17.61 -14.79
C ALA A 200 8.43 16.45 -13.81
N ILE A 201 8.86 15.25 -14.18
CA ILE A 201 8.89 14.10 -13.27
C ILE A 201 9.79 14.45 -12.07
N PRO A 202 9.28 14.35 -10.83
CA PRO A 202 10.04 14.73 -9.65
C PRO A 202 11.16 13.72 -9.35
N PRO A 203 12.21 14.13 -8.61
CA PRO A 203 13.25 13.23 -8.13
C PRO A 203 12.69 12.14 -7.18
N HIS A 204 13.39 11.01 -7.09
CA HIS A 204 13.03 9.99 -6.10
C HIS A 204 13.37 10.48 -4.69
N LEU A 205 12.64 10.00 -3.69
CA LEU A 205 12.89 10.30 -2.28
C LEU A 205 14.34 9.96 -1.86
N PHE A 206 14.95 8.94 -2.47
CA PHE A 206 16.36 8.59 -2.23
C PHE A 206 17.37 9.56 -2.85
N ASP A 207 16.93 10.42 -3.78
CA ASP A 207 17.77 11.45 -4.41
C ASP A 207 17.64 12.79 -3.70
N VAL A 208 16.56 13.02 -2.95
CA VAL A 208 16.26 14.29 -2.31
C VAL A 208 16.66 14.36 -0.83
N ILE A 209 16.97 13.22 -0.23
CA ILE A 209 17.43 13.09 1.16
C ILE A 209 18.62 12.15 1.20
N GLN A 210 19.65 12.54 1.95
CA GLN A 210 20.79 11.67 2.20
C GLN A 210 20.40 10.56 3.17
N LEU A 211 20.43 9.32 2.68
CA LEU A 211 20.04 8.13 3.44
C LEU A 211 21.18 7.12 3.52
N SER A 212 21.33 6.48 4.67
CA SER A 212 22.15 5.26 4.79
C SER A 212 21.49 4.09 4.05
N ASP A 213 22.26 3.05 3.73
CA ASP A 213 21.72 1.83 3.12
C ASP A 213 20.65 1.17 4.01
N ALA A 214 20.83 1.26 5.32
CA ALA A 214 19.88 0.76 6.30
C ALA A 214 18.54 1.53 6.21
N GLN A 215 18.58 2.87 6.12
CA GLN A 215 17.38 3.70 5.95
C GLN A 215 16.67 3.43 4.62
N LYS A 216 17.41 3.23 3.52
CA LYS A 216 16.83 2.83 2.23
C LYS A 216 16.15 1.47 2.33
N ALA A 217 16.80 0.50 2.97
CA ALA A 217 16.23 -0.83 3.19
C ALA A 217 14.93 -0.76 4.02
N LEU A 218 14.90 0.04 5.09
CA LEU A 218 13.69 0.28 5.88
C LEU A 218 12.54 0.82 5.03
N PHE A 219 12.82 1.85 4.22
CA PHE A 219 11.80 2.42 3.33
C PHE A 219 11.28 1.36 2.35
N SER A 220 12.17 0.66 1.66
CA SER A 220 11.83 -0.36 0.67
C SER A 220 11.03 -1.52 1.26
N VAL A 221 11.37 -2.02 2.45
CA VAL A 221 10.58 -3.05 3.14
C VAL A 221 9.19 -2.54 3.47
N THR A 222 9.07 -1.33 4.03
CA THR A 222 7.79 -0.73 4.42
C THR A 222 6.87 -0.51 3.20
N GLU A 223 7.42 0.04 2.13
CA GLU A 223 6.74 0.28 0.86
C GLU A 223 6.31 -1.03 0.20
N THR A 224 7.22 -2.00 0.10
CA THR A 224 6.91 -3.32 -0.52
C THR A 224 5.75 -3.99 0.22
N ILE A 225 5.71 -3.94 1.55
CA ILE A 225 4.60 -4.50 2.32
C ILE A 225 3.30 -3.73 2.06
N ASN A 226 3.34 -2.40 1.94
CA ASN A 226 2.16 -1.61 1.60
C ASN A 226 1.60 -1.98 0.23
N ASP A 227 2.46 -2.00 -0.78
CA ASP A 227 2.05 -2.08 -2.18
C ASP A 227 1.78 -3.53 -2.60
N LYS A 228 2.65 -4.47 -2.19
CA LYS A 228 2.60 -5.87 -2.62
C LYS A 228 1.81 -6.79 -1.70
N MET A 229 1.46 -6.35 -0.49
CA MET A 229 0.66 -7.16 0.44
C MET A 229 -0.72 -6.56 0.74
N THR A 230 -1.18 -5.61 -0.08
CA THR A 230 -2.57 -5.16 -0.02
C THR A 230 -3.51 -6.33 -0.32
N ARG A 231 -4.51 -6.57 0.55
CA ARG A 231 -5.54 -7.63 0.42
C ARG A 231 -4.96 -9.03 0.18
N LEU A 232 -4.14 -9.49 1.11
CA LEU A 232 -3.53 -10.81 1.02
C LEU A 232 -4.55 -11.92 1.30
N PHE A 233 -4.65 -12.89 0.40
CA PHE A 233 -5.49 -14.07 0.57
C PHE A 233 -4.71 -15.14 1.32
N ILE A 234 -5.27 -15.62 2.43
CA ILE A 234 -4.63 -16.59 3.32
C ILE A 234 -5.59 -17.71 3.72
N MET A 235 -5.02 -18.85 4.07
CA MET A 235 -5.72 -20.07 4.48
C MET A 235 -5.17 -20.60 5.79
N HIS A 236 -5.94 -21.49 6.41
CA HIS A 236 -5.53 -22.20 7.62
C HIS A 236 -4.16 -22.89 7.40
N PRO A 237 -3.21 -22.78 8.34
CA PRO A 237 -1.87 -23.38 8.21
C PRO A 237 -1.93 -24.89 7.94
N ASP A 238 -2.84 -25.59 8.61
CA ASP A 238 -3.03 -27.04 8.47
C ASP A 238 -3.85 -27.50 7.25
N THR A 239 -4.24 -26.59 6.33
CA THR A 239 -4.95 -27.01 5.10
C THR A 239 -4.10 -28.04 4.35
N PRO A 240 -4.61 -29.21 3.92
CA PRO A 240 -3.83 -30.18 3.14
C PRO A 240 -3.13 -29.56 1.92
N ASP A 241 -1.91 -30.02 1.63
CA ASP A 241 -1.05 -29.44 0.58
C ASP A 241 -1.66 -29.59 -0.83
N ASP A 242 -2.39 -30.67 -1.09
CA ASP A 242 -3.11 -30.90 -2.33
C ASP A 242 -4.26 -29.89 -2.53
N LEU A 243 -5.04 -29.63 -1.48
CA LEU A 243 -6.08 -28.60 -1.50
C LEU A 243 -5.48 -27.20 -1.64
N TYR A 244 -4.42 -26.91 -0.89
CA TYR A 244 -3.72 -25.63 -0.99
C TYR A 244 -3.16 -25.39 -2.39
N LYS A 245 -2.58 -26.42 -3.03
CA LYS A 245 -2.09 -26.32 -4.40
C LYS A 245 -3.21 -25.99 -5.39
N ILE A 246 -4.39 -26.60 -5.25
CA ILE A 246 -5.57 -26.27 -6.07
C ILE A 246 -5.92 -24.78 -5.94
N TRP A 247 -5.93 -24.24 -4.72
CA TRP A 247 -6.21 -22.83 -4.50
C TRP A 247 -5.15 -21.91 -5.10
N VAL A 248 -3.86 -22.23 -4.95
CA VAL A 248 -2.77 -21.45 -5.54
C VAL A 248 -2.90 -21.40 -7.07
N ASP A 249 -3.12 -22.55 -7.70
CA ASP A 249 -3.27 -22.65 -9.16
C ASP A 249 -4.52 -21.89 -9.63
N ALA A 250 -5.66 -22.04 -8.94
CA ALA A 250 -6.90 -21.33 -9.26
C ALA A 250 -6.80 -19.81 -9.07
N PHE A 251 -6.14 -19.36 -8.00
CA PHE A 251 -5.93 -17.95 -7.73
C PHE A 251 -5.06 -17.29 -8.79
N LYS A 252 -3.96 -17.96 -9.19
CA LYS A 252 -3.10 -17.52 -10.28
C LYS A 252 -3.85 -17.45 -11.62
N ALA A 253 -4.64 -18.49 -11.94
CA ALA A 253 -5.44 -18.52 -13.16
C ALA A 253 -6.49 -17.39 -13.17
N THR A 254 -7.13 -17.13 -12.04
CA THR A 254 -8.10 -16.03 -11.91
C THR A 254 -7.46 -14.68 -12.09
N ALA A 255 -6.26 -14.45 -11.55
CA ALA A 255 -5.55 -13.18 -11.70
C ALA A 255 -5.15 -12.89 -13.17
N ALA A 256 -5.04 -13.94 -14.00
CA ALA A 256 -4.79 -13.85 -15.43
C ALA A 256 -6.06 -13.95 -16.31
N ASP A 257 -7.24 -14.13 -15.71
CA ASP A 257 -8.51 -14.34 -16.42
C ASP A 257 -8.93 -13.04 -17.16
N PRO A 258 -9.12 -13.08 -18.49
CA PRO A 258 -9.53 -11.91 -19.27
C PRO A 258 -10.83 -11.27 -18.80
N GLU A 259 -11.81 -12.04 -18.34
CA GLU A 259 -13.07 -11.51 -17.83
C GLU A 259 -12.88 -10.83 -16.49
N PHE A 260 -12.03 -11.39 -15.63
CA PHE A 260 -11.66 -10.74 -14.37
C PHE A 260 -10.92 -9.43 -14.61
N LEU A 261 -9.94 -9.43 -15.52
CA LEU A 261 -9.16 -8.24 -15.89
C LEU A 261 -10.05 -7.16 -16.52
N ALA A 262 -10.97 -7.53 -17.41
CA ALA A 262 -11.92 -6.60 -18.02
C ALA A 262 -12.86 -5.98 -16.96
N ALA A 263 -13.38 -6.79 -16.04
CA ALA A 263 -14.23 -6.30 -14.96
C ALA A 263 -13.47 -5.40 -13.97
N ALA A 264 -12.21 -5.72 -13.66
CA ALA A 264 -11.37 -4.87 -12.82
C ALA A 264 -11.11 -3.52 -13.49
N LYS A 265 -10.79 -3.51 -14.78
CA LYS A 265 -10.59 -2.29 -15.58
C LYS A 265 -11.84 -1.40 -15.59
N LEU A 266 -13.04 -1.96 -15.74
CA LEU A 266 -14.30 -1.21 -15.68
C LEU A 266 -14.54 -0.53 -14.32
N LEU A 267 -13.92 -1.06 -13.25
CA LEU A 267 -14.00 -0.52 -11.90
C LEU A 267 -12.84 0.41 -11.55
N GLY A 268 -11.97 0.75 -12.52
CA GLY A 268 -10.75 1.51 -12.26
C GLY A 268 -9.79 0.79 -11.31
N ARG A 269 -9.75 -0.54 -11.36
CA ARG A 269 -8.89 -1.37 -10.52
C ARG A 269 -7.85 -2.04 -11.39
N GLU A 270 -6.62 -1.59 -11.29
CA GLU A 270 -5.50 -2.33 -11.85
C GLU A 270 -5.28 -3.64 -11.08
N VAL A 271 -4.90 -4.69 -11.80
CA VAL A 271 -4.66 -6.02 -11.26
C VAL A 271 -3.18 -6.32 -11.35
N GLY A 272 -2.57 -6.55 -10.18
CA GLY A 272 -1.18 -6.99 -10.06
C GLY A 272 -1.14 -8.29 -9.28
N TYR A 273 -0.59 -9.36 -9.86
CA TYR A 273 -0.46 -10.65 -9.18
C TYR A 273 0.88 -10.74 -8.45
N ALA A 274 0.84 -11.07 -7.16
CA ALA A 274 1.98 -11.57 -6.41
C ALA A 274 1.59 -12.90 -5.76
N GLY A 275 2.36 -13.94 -6.06
CA GLY A 275 2.09 -15.31 -5.64
C GLY A 275 2.69 -15.67 -4.28
N PRO A 276 2.44 -16.89 -3.78
CA PRO A 276 2.91 -17.33 -2.46
C PRO A 276 4.41 -17.15 -2.26
N GLU A 277 5.22 -17.58 -3.24
CA GLU A 277 6.69 -17.51 -3.17
C GLU A 277 7.20 -16.07 -3.04
N GLU A 278 6.60 -15.13 -3.78
CA GLU A 278 6.97 -13.72 -3.72
C GLU A 278 6.62 -13.12 -2.36
N ILE A 279 5.44 -13.44 -1.83
CA ILE A 279 5.00 -12.94 -0.52
C ILE A 279 5.86 -13.50 0.62
N VAL A 280 6.18 -14.80 0.59
CA VAL A 280 7.08 -15.42 1.58
C VAL A 280 8.46 -14.77 1.53
N LYS A 281 8.98 -14.49 0.32
CA LYS A 281 10.25 -13.78 0.15
C LYS A 281 10.21 -12.38 0.77
N ILE A 282 9.16 -11.60 0.49
CA ILE A 282 8.99 -10.25 1.07
C ILE A 282 8.96 -10.30 2.60
N LEU A 283 8.22 -11.26 3.18
CA LEU A 283 8.15 -11.44 4.63
C LEU A 283 9.49 -11.86 5.24
N ALA A 284 10.24 -12.72 4.58
CA ALA A 284 11.56 -13.15 5.02
C ALA A 284 12.59 -12.01 4.97
N GLU A 285 12.61 -11.24 3.88
CA GLU A 285 13.46 -10.05 3.74
C GLU A 285 13.12 -8.99 4.80
N GLY A 286 11.84 -8.75 5.03
CA GLY A 286 11.39 -7.86 6.11
C GLY A 286 11.81 -8.36 7.49
N SER A 287 11.64 -9.66 7.78
CA SER A 287 12.04 -10.25 9.06
C SER A 287 13.54 -10.16 9.30
N GLU A 288 14.35 -10.37 8.26
CA GLU A 288 15.81 -10.23 8.35
C GLU A 288 16.22 -8.78 8.59
N ALA A 289 15.67 -7.83 7.83
CA ALA A 289 15.98 -6.41 7.98
C ALA A 289 15.62 -5.88 9.38
N LEU A 290 14.52 -6.35 9.96
CA LEU A 290 14.03 -5.91 11.27
C LEU A 290 14.74 -6.58 12.46
N LYS A 291 15.79 -7.38 12.23
CA LYS A 291 16.74 -7.79 13.28
C LYS A 291 17.64 -6.63 13.71
N ASP A 292 17.89 -5.66 12.83
CA ASP A 292 18.56 -4.42 13.21
C ASP A 292 17.63 -3.59 14.11
N PRO A 293 18.04 -3.26 15.36
CA PRO A 293 17.17 -2.54 16.30
C PRO A 293 16.73 -1.15 15.81
N VAL A 294 17.59 -0.46 15.06
CA VAL A 294 17.31 0.89 14.54
C VAL A 294 16.28 0.79 13.41
N LEU A 295 16.45 -0.17 12.51
CA LEU A 295 15.46 -0.42 11.44
C LEU A 295 14.14 -0.89 12.01
N ARG A 296 14.17 -1.73 13.04
CA ARG A 296 12.99 -2.18 13.76
C ARG A 296 12.21 -1.02 14.36
N GLU A 297 12.87 -0.12 15.10
CA GLU A 297 12.24 1.05 15.71
C GLU A 297 11.67 1.99 14.64
N GLY A 298 12.43 2.24 13.57
CA GLY A 298 11.96 3.02 12.43
C GLY A 298 10.72 2.42 11.76
N PHE A 299 10.70 1.11 11.57
CA PHE A 299 9.56 0.40 10.98
C PHE A 299 8.34 0.43 11.90
N ILE A 300 8.50 0.27 13.22
CA ILE A 300 7.42 0.40 14.20
C ILE A 300 6.75 1.78 14.07
N ASN A 301 7.56 2.83 13.99
CA ASN A 301 7.09 4.21 13.81
C ASN A 301 6.32 4.39 12.49
N LEU A 302 6.85 3.87 11.38
CA LEU A 302 6.20 3.94 10.05
C LEU A 302 4.97 3.05 9.92
N ALA A 303 4.92 1.94 10.65
CA ALA A 303 3.81 0.99 10.61
C ALA A 303 2.64 1.45 11.48
N GLY A 304 2.83 2.46 12.34
CA GLY A 304 1.82 2.92 13.29
C GLY A 304 1.48 1.88 14.35
N VAL A 305 2.40 0.95 14.61
CA VAL A 305 2.25 -0.07 15.64
C VAL A 305 2.71 0.55 16.96
N LYS A 306 1.83 0.61 17.95
CA LYS A 306 2.14 1.03 19.31
C LYS A 306 1.98 -0.15 20.26
#